data_AF-A0A966SMD9-F1
#
_entry.id   AF-A0A966SMD9-F1
#
_cell.length_a   1.000
_cell.length_b   1.000
_cell.length_c   1.000
_cell.angle_alpha   90.00
_cell.angle_beta   90.00
_cell.angle_gamma   90.00
#
_symmetry.space_group_name_H-M   'P 1'
#
loop_
_entity.id
_entity.type
_entity.pdbx_description
1 polymer ?
#
loop_
_entity_poly.entity_id
_entity_poly.type
_entity_poly.pdbx_seq_one_letter_code
_entity_poly.pdbx_strand_id
1 'polypeptide(L)'
;MPTPVLLEDRLWFPAASDAVKLGPHAGLVAVGGDLSVPRLLLAYRSGLFPWTANPVTWWSPDPRGIIELDQFHVSRSLARTLRKNVFEITFDRAFREVITACAKTRRPGGWITREFITAYTALHDA
;
A
#
# COMPACT_ATOMS: atom_id res chain seq x y z
N MET A 1 7.41 -25.21 -1.69
CA MET A 1 6.98 -23.81 -1.87
C MET A 1 8.12 -22.93 -1.38
N PRO A 2 8.51 -21.84 -2.05
CA PRO A 2 9.53 -20.97 -1.51
C PRO A 2 9.03 -20.43 -0.16
N THR A 3 9.81 -20.65 0.89
CA THR A 3 9.56 -20.10 2.22
C THR A 3 9.75 -18.59 2.15
N PRO A 4 8.81 -17.76 2.65
CA PRO A 4 9.01 -16.32 2.65
C PRO A 4 10.25 -15.96 3.48
N VAL A 5 11.07 -15.06 2.94
CA VAL A 5 12.31 -14.64 3.59
C VAL A 5 11.97 -13.82 4.85
N LEU A 6 12.68 -14.10 5.94
CA LEU A 6 12.62 -13.29 7.15
C LEU A 6 13.61 -12.14 7.03
N LEU A 7 13.11 -10.91 7.12
CA LEU A 7 13.93 -9.70 7.08
C LEU A 7 14.35 -9.31 8.50
N GLU A 8 15.64 -9.03 8.61
CA GLU A 8 16.29 -8.49 9.81
C GLU A 8 16.52 -6.97 9.63
N ASP A 9 17.52 -6.39 10.28
CA ASP A 9 17.78 -4.95 10.26
C ASP A 9 18.36 -4.44 8.93
N ARG A 10 18.98 -5.32 8.12
CA ARG A 10 19.61 -4.93 6.86
C ARG A 10 18.58 -4.47 5.83
N LEU A 11 18.86 -3.33 5.18
CA LEU A 11 18.03 -2.79 4.11
C LEU A 11 18.24 -3.55 2.79
N TRP A 12 17.42 -4.57 2.52
CA TRP A 12 17.38 -5.31 1.26
C TRP A 12 16.02 -6.04 1.11
N PHE A 13 15.72 -6.52 -0.12
CA PHE A 13 14.57 -7.40 -0.39
C PHE A 13 14.96 -8.51 -1.37
N PRO A 14 14.33 -9.70 -1.30
CA PRO A 14 14.30 -10.66 -2.39
C PRO A 14 13.66 -10.06 -3.65
N ALA A 15 13.83 -10.71 -4.81
CA ALA A 15 13.19 -10.23 -6.02
C ALA A 15 11.68 -10.45 -5.94
N ALA A 16 10.89 -9.56 -6.54
CA ALA A 16 9.43 -9.71 -6.65
C ALA A 16 9.03 -11.03 -7.34
N SER A 17 9.87 -11.53 -8.25
CA SER A 17 9.71 -12.83 -8.91
C SER A 17 9.73 -14.01 -7.95
N ASP A 18 10.31 -13.85 -6.76
CA ASP A 18 10.45 -14.90 -5.75
C ASP A 18 9.20 -15.04 -4.87
N ALA A 19 8.18 -14.21 -5.11
CA ALA A 19 6.91 -14.27 -4.40
C ALA A 19 6.28 -15.67 -4.46
N VAL A 20 5.62 -16.06 -3.36
CA VAL A 20 4.78 -17.25 -3.28
C VAL A 20 3.76 -17.22 -4.43
N LYS A 21 3.67 -18.31 -5.21
CA LYS A 21 2.92 -18.31 -6.47
C LYS A 21 1.46 -18.70 -6.34
N LEU A 22 1.12 -19.56 -5.38
CA LEU A 22 -0.21 -20.18 -5.28
C LEU A 22 -0.67 -20.25 -3.83
N GLY A 23 -1.98 -20.40 -3.65
CA GLY A 23 -2.62 -20.53 -2.35
C GLY A 23 -2.92 -19.20 -1.66
N PRO A 24 -3.31 -19.23 -0.37
CA PRO A 24 -3.80 -18.06 0.35
C PRO A 24 -2.73 -16.97 0.58
N HIS A 25 -1.46 -17.28 0.34
CA HIS A 25 -0.33 -16.35 0.47
C HIS A 25 0.29 -15.98 -0.88
N ALA A 26 -0.42 -16.23 -1.99
CA ALA A 26 0.05 -15.83 -3.32
C ALA A 26 0.40 -14.33 -3.33
N GLY A 27 1.61 -14.01 -3.77
CA GLY A 27 2.20 -12.67 -3.74
C GLY A 27 3.07 -12.36 -2.52
N LEU A 28 3.09 -13.17 -1.46
CA LEU A 28 3.96 -12.91 -0.30
C LEU A 28 5.43 -13.12 -0.69
N VAL A 29 6.29 -12.12 -0.41
CA VAL A 29 7.73 -12.15 -0.72
C VAL A 29 8.55 -12.32 0.56
N ALA A 30 8.26 -11.52 1.58
CA ALA A 30 9.05 -11.48 2.81
C ALA A 30 8.21 -11.07 4.03
N VAL A 31 8.71 -11.39 5.23
CA VAL A 31 8.09 -11.06 6.53
C VAL A 31 9.16 -10.46 7.44
N GLY A 32 8.80 -9.47 8.26
CA GLY A 32 9.70 -8.80 9.19
C GLY A 32 10.28 -7.49 8.65
N GLY A 33 11.39 -7.07 9.26
CA GLY A 33 11.91 -5.72 9.09
C GLY A 33 11.06 -4.65 9.78
N ASP A 34 10.98 -3.46 9.19
CA ASP A 34 10.32 -2.28 9.74
C ASP A 34 9.61 -1.47 8.64
N LEU A 35 8.86 -0.45 9.05
CA LEU A 35 8.20 0.51 8.15
C LEU A 35 8.99 1.84 8.05
N SER A 36 10.32 1.81 8.14
CA SER A 36 11.15 3.01 7.97
C SER A 36 11.06 3.56 6.54
N VAL A 37 11.22 4.87 6.39
CA VAL A 37 11.17 5.56 5.08
C VAL A 37 12.12 4.93 4.05
N PRO A 38 13.41 4.65 4.36
CA PRO A 38 14.32 4.00 3.39
C PRO A 38 13.83 2.62 2.92
N ARG A 39 13.24 1.82 3.83
CA ARG A 39 12.73 0.48 3.52
C ARG A 39 11.44 0.54 2.71
N LEU A 40 10.53 1.45 3.02
CA LEU A 40 9.33 1.70 2.21
C LEU A 40 9.70 2.11 0.79
N LEU A 41 10.60 3.08 0.63
CA LEU A 41 11.06 3.53 -0.69
C LEU A 41 11.71 2.38 -1.48
N LEU A 42 12.55 1.57 -0.85
CA LEU A 42 13.13 0.39 -1.49
C LEU A 42 12.06 -0.62 -1.91
N ALA A 43 11.10 -0.92 -1.05
CA ALA A 43 10.02 -1.86 -1.36
C ALA A 43 9.23 -1.43 -2.60
N TYR A 44 8.74 -0.18 -2.62
CA TYR A 44 7.97 0.35 -3.74
C TYR A 44 8.76 0.35 -5.05
N ARG A 45 10.05 0.71 -5.02
CA ARG A 45 10.95 0.66 -6.20
C ARG A 45 11.17 -0.75 -6.71
N SER A 46 11.11 -1.75 -5.83
CA SER A 46 11.23 -3.16 -6.18
C SER A 46 9.90 -3.82 -6.54
N GLY A 47 8.78 -3.07 -6.56
CA GLY A 47 7.44 -3.59 -6.87
C GLY A 47 6.71 -4.20 -5.66
N LEU A 48 7.26 -4.07 -4.45
CA LEU A 48 6.69 -4.60 -3.22
C LEU A 48 5.85 -3.54 -2.49
N PHE A 49 4.87 -3.98 -1.70
CA PHE A 49 4.17 -3.12 -0.76
C PHE A 49 3.93 -3.83 0.59
N PRO A 50 3.91 -3.09 1.71
CA PRO A 50 3.57 -3.62 3.01
C PRO A 50 2.05 -3.77 3.19
N TRP A 51 1.60 -4.80 3.91
CA TRP A 51 0.17 -4.99 4.20
C TRP A 51 -0.15 -5.20 5.69
N THR A 52 0.80 -5.68 6.49
CA THR A 52 0.66 -5.80 7.95
C THR A 52 1.78 -5.05 8.66
N ALA A 53 1.62 -4.79 9.96
CA ALA A 53 2.63 -4.10 10.78
C ALA A 53 3.30 -5.01 11.82
N ASN A 54 2.58 -6.01 12.38
CA ASN A 54 3.06 -6.83 13.49
C ASN A 54 2.81 -8.34 13.22
N PRO A 55 3.75 -9.05 12.55
CA PRO A 55 4.95 -8.53 11.88
C PRO A 55 4.62 -7.83 10.55
N VAL A 56 5.57 -7.09 9.98
CA VAL A 56 5.42 -6.52 8.63
C VAL A 56 5.43 -7.64 7.59
N THR A 57 4.53 -7.58 6.61
CA THR A 57 4.52 -8.51 5.47
C THR A 57 4.61 -7.74 4.17
N TRP A 58 5.43 -8.24 3.24
CA TRP A 58 5.77 -7.56 1.99
C TRP A 58 5.29 -8.38 0.79
N TRP A 59 4.54 -7.74 -0.10
CA TRP A 59 3.76 -8.41 -1.13
C TRP A 59 4.05 -7.89 -2.54
N SER A 60 4.01 -8.80 -3.50
CA SER A 60 4.03 -8.56 -4.95
C SER A 60 3.16 -9.61 -5.66
N PRO A 61 1.82 -9.41 -5.70
CA PRO A 61 0.90 -10.35 -6.34
C PRO A 61 1.07 -10.39 -7.86
N ASP A 62 0.78 -11.56 -8.43
CA ASP A 62 0.75 -11.83 -9.86
C ASP A 62 -0.54 -12.63 -10.18
N PRO A 63 -1.51 -12.05 -10.93
CA PRO A 63 -1.45 -10.76 -11.60
C PRO A 63 -1.51 -9.56 -10.63
N ARG A 64 -0.90 -8.43 -11.04
CA ARG A 64 -0.93 -7.17 -10.30
C ARG A 64 -2.13 -6.32 -10.72
N GLY A 65 -2.95 -5.90 -9.76
CA GLY A 65 -4.02 -4.94 -10.02
C GLY A 65 -3.47 -3.56 -10.37
N ILE A 66 -3.86 -3.04 -11.53
CA ILE A 66 -3.52 -1.70 -12.02
C ILE A 66 -4.78 -0.99 -12.52
N ILE A 67 -4.73 0.35 -12.59
CA ILE A 67 -5.78 1.18 -13.21
C ILE A 67 -5.13 1.92 -14.36
N GLU A 68 -5.52 1.57 -15.58
CA GLU A 68 -5.13 2.31 -16.78
C GLU A 68 -5.85 3.67 -16.78
N LEU A 69 -5.09 4.76 -16.66
CA LEU A 69 -5.67 6.10 -16.51
C LEU A 69 -6.48 6.52 -17.74
N ASP A 70 -6.01 6.16 -18.94
CA ASP A 70 -6.69 6.46 -20.21
C ASP A 70 -7.99 5.66 -20.41
N GLN A 71 -8.20 4.61 -19.61
CA GLN A 71 -9.38 3.74 -19.67
C GLN A 71 -10.27 3.88 -18.43
N PHE A 72 -10.02 4.88 -17.58
CA PHE A 72 -10.80 5.07 -16.37
C PHE A 72 -12.28 5.37 -16.69
N HIS A 73 -13.17 4.48 -16.25
CA HIS A 73 -14.60 4.63 -16.50
C HIS A 73 -15.24 5.64 -15.53
N VAL A 74 -15.59 6.82 -16.03
CA VAL A 74 -16.41 7.79 -15.30
C VAL A 74 -17.89 7.49 -15.54
N SER A 75 -18.57 7.02 -14.50
CA SER A 75 -20.01 6.76 -14.59
C SER A 75 -20.80 8.05 -14.84
N ARG A 76 -21.97 7.93 -15.48
CA ARG A 76 -22.85 9.08 -15.77
C ARG A 76 -23.26 9.85 -14.50
N SER A 77 -23.45 9.15 -13.37
CA SER A 77 -23.77 9.79 -12.09
C SER A 77 -22.58 10.56 -11.53
N LEU A 78 -21.36 10.01 -11.59
CA LEU A 78 -20.15 10.71 -11.19
C LEU A 78 -19.91 11.97 -12.03
N ALA A 79 -20.02 11.87 -13.36
CA ALA A 79 -19.88 13.01 -14.26
C ALA A 79 -20.93 14.12 -14.00
N ARG A 80 -22.13 13.76 -13.53
CA ARG A 80 -23.14 14.74 -13.09
C ARG A 80 -22.73 15.43 -11.80
N THR A 81 -22.19 14.69 -10.83
CA THR A 81 -21.72 15.25 -9.55
C THR A 81 -20.54 16.20 -9.75
N LEU A 82 -19.55 15.80 -10.56
CA LEU A 82 -18.37 16.62 -10.86
C LEU A 82 -18.76 17.97 -11.46
N ARG A 83 -19.69 17.99 -12.43
CA ARG A 83 -20.18 19.24 -13.05
C ARG A 83 -20.87 20.21 -12.10
N LYS A 84 -21.32 19.76 -10.92
CA LYS A 84 -21.92 20.64 -9.92
C LYS A 84 -20.87 21.43 -9.12
N ASN A 85 -19.59 21.07 -9.21
CA ASN A 85 -18.49 21.71 -8.46
C ASN A 85 -18.80 21.83 -6.95
N VAL A 86 -19.39 20.78 -6.37
CA VAL A 86 -19.78 20.76 -4.94
C VAL A 86 -18.65 20.33 -4.00
N PHE A 87 -17.50 19.92 -4.56
CA PHE A 87 -16.31 19.52 -3.82
C PHE A 87 -15.11 20.36 -4.27
N GLU A 88 -14.31 20.79 -3.30
CA GLU A 88 -12.96 21.31 -3.55
C GLU A 88 -11.97 20.14 -3.49
N ILE A 89 -11.13 20.00 -4.52
CA ILE A 89 -10.09 18.98 -4.57
C ILE A 89 -8.75 19.67 -4.29
N THR A 90 -8.04 19.17 -3.29
CA THR A 90 -6.70 19.67 -2.92
C THR A 90 -5.73 18.50 -2.90
N PHE A 91 -4.45 18.81 -3.03
CA PHE A 91 -3.35 17.85 -2.95
C PHE A 91 -2.50 18.18 -1.74
N ASP A 92 -2.07 17.16 -1.01
CA ASP A 92 -1.10 17.26 0.11
C ASP A 92 -1.44 18.25 1.23
N ARG A 93 -2.68 18.72 1.31
CA ARG A 93 -3.11 19.72 2.30
C ARG A 93 -3.28 19.15 3.70
N ALA A 94 -3.60 17.85 3.82
CA ALA A 94 -3.97 17.22 5.09
C ALA A 94 -3.71 15.70 5.08
N PHE A 95 -2.51 15.26 4.66
CA PHE A 95 -2.19 13.84 4.46
C PHE A 95 -2.52 12.97 5.69
N ARG A 96 -2.09 13.41 6.88
CA ARG A 96 -2.33 12.67 8.13
C ARG A 96 -3.82 12.50 8.45
N GLU A 97 -4.64 13.51 8.15
CA GLU A 97 -6.08 13.44 8.34
C GLU A 97 -6.72 12.46 7.37
N VAL A 98 -6.31 12.48 6.11
CA VAL A 98 -6.78 11.56 5.06
C VAL A 98 -6.48 10.10 5.43
N ILE A 99 -5.23 9.76 5.72
CA ILE A 99 -4.86 8.37 6.07
C ILE A 99 -5.53 7.90 7.36
N THR A 100 -5.71 8.79 8.34
CA THR A 100 -6.45 8.50 9.57
C THR A 100 -7.93 8.22 9.30
N ALA A 101 -8.55 8.97 8.38
CA ALA A 101 -9.93 8.73 7.95
C ALA A 101 -10.06 7.39 7.18
N CYS A 102 -9.09 7.05 6.32
CA CYS A 102 -9.02 5.74 5.67
C CYS A 102 -8.98 4.60 6.70
N ALA A 103 -8.20 4.74 7.77
CA ALA A 103 -8.09 3.75 8.84
C ALA A 103 -9.39 3.59 9.66
N LYS A 104 -10.17 4.67 9.83
CA LYS A 104 -11.43 4.66 10.61
C LYS A 104 -12.59 3.96 9.91
N THR A 105 -12.48 3.68 8.63
CA THR A 105 -13.58 3.09 7.85
C THR A 105 -13.84 1.67 8.37
N ARG A 106 -14.95 1.47 9.11
CA ARG A 106 -15.40 0.16 9.62
C ARG A 106 -15.83 -0.72 8.45
N ARG A 107 -14.85 -1.37 7.83
CA ARG A 107 -15.05 -2.43 6.84
C ARG A 107 -14.33 -3.70 7.32
N PRO A 108 -14.90 -4.89 7.10
CA PRO A 108 -14.17 -6.14 7.26
C PRO A 108 -12.83 -6.05 6.51
N GLY A 109 -11.71 -6.35 7.16
CA GLY A 109 -10.38 -6.32 6.55
C GLY A 109 -9.65 -4.96 6.56
N GLY A 110 -10.00 -4.04 7.46
CA GLY A 110 -9.18 -2.84 7.70
C GLY A 110 -7.78 -3.21 8.22
N TRP A 111 -6.73 -2.70 7.58
CA TRP A 111 -5.33 -3.06 7.85
C TRP A 111 -4.42 -1.87 8.21
N ILE A 112 -4.92 -0.64 8.07
CA ILE A 112 -4.14 0.57 8.35
C ILE A 112 -4.07 0.78 9.88
N THR A 113 -2.98 0.34 10.48
CA THR A 113 -2.71 0.49 11.92
C THR A 113 -2.07 1.85 12.26
N ARG A 114 -1.80 2.10 13.54
CA ARG A 114 -1.09 3.33 13.98
C ARG A 114 0.33 3.38 13.40
N GLU A 115 0.99 2.24 13.28
CA GLU A 115 2.31 2.08 12.70
C GLU A 115 2.32 2.51 11.22
N PHE A 116 1.30 2.09 10.44
CA PHE A 116 1.14 2.57 9.06
C PHE A 116 0.90 4.07 8.99
N ILE A 117 0.04 4.62 9.84
CA ILE A 117 -0.23 6.07 9.88
C ILE A 117 1.07 6.83 10.15
N THR A 118 1.85 6.41 11.15
CA THR A 118 3.14 7.05 11.48
C THR A 118 4.13 6.93 10.34
N ALA A 119 4.32 5.72 9.80
CA ALA A 119 5.30 5.46 8.75
C ALA A 119 5.01 6.22 7.45
N TYR A 120 3.76 6.23 7.00
CA TYR A 120 3.38 6.93 5.78
C TYR A 120 3.30 8.44 5.96
N THR A 121 3.02 8.93 7.18
CA THR A 121 3.18 10.37 7.48
C THR A 121 4.65 10.77 7.40
N ALA A 122 5.55 9.98 7.98
CA ALA A 122 6.99 10.23 7.87
C ALA A 122 7.50 10.14 6.42
N LEU A 123 6.93 9.25 5.60
CA LEU A 123 7.23 9.16 4.17
C LEU A 123 6.73 10.39 3.39
N HIS A 124 5.60 10.97 3.79
CA HIS A 124 5.06 12.18 3.18
C HIS A 124 5.91 13.43 3.50
N ASP A 125 6.49 13.49 4.70
CA ASP A 125 7.29 14.62 5.17
C ASP A 125 8.75 14.61 4.66
N ALA A 126 9.21 13.51 4.06
CA ALA A 126 10.60 13.27 3.64
C ALA A 126 10.87 13.74 2.21
#